data_AF-A0A1Z5HQZ3-F1
#
_entry.id   AF-A0A1Z5HQZ3-F1
#
_cell.length_a   1.000
_cell.length_b   1.000
_cell.length_c   1.000
_cell.angle_alpha   90.00
_cell.angle_beta   90.00
_cell.angle_gamma   90.00
#
_symmetry.space_group_name_H-M   'P 1'
#
loop_
_entity.id
_entity.type
_entity.pdbx_description
1 polymer ?
#
loop_
_entity_poly.entity_id
_entity_poly.type
_entity_poly.pdbx_seq_one_letter_code
_entity_poly.pdbx_strand_id
1 'polypeptide(L)'
;MLPKRNLLVLVVTAAILLVLLTGCSSDNSTTLPGEKELTPSSDNQLTAEQLYFRTDNGEGGVQVGVLWAAPEYFRLTNQEELITELDLEDNLVFEISMTTHSGDLSNFPVLEKTQLTVDGVALKPIKWEVLSNSSHHPAGMLFFPAKDEDGNPVLKANSVIELNLKDLKGIPDRKFVWKLPL
;
A
#
# COMPACT_ATOMS: atom_id res chain seq x y z
N MET A 1 35.03 -13.24 4.41
CA MET A 1 33.65 -13.09 3.90
C MET A 1 32.70 -13.25 5.07
N LEU A 2 32.00 -12.18 5.45
CA LEU A 2 30.87 -12.27 6.39
C LEU A 2 29.62 -12.64 5.58
N PRO A 3 28.71 -13.50 6.10
CA PRO A 3 27.46 -13.78 5.41
C PRO A 3 26.61 -12.52 5.34
N LYS A 4 25.95 -12.29 4.20
CA LYS A 4 24.89 -11.28 4.09
C LYS A 4 23.83 -11.63 5.14
N ARG A 5 23.69 -10.79 6.17
CA ARG A 5 22.67 -10.98 7.20
C ARG A 5 21.33 -10.66 6.56
N ASN A 6 20.36 -11.56 6.71
CA ASN A 6 18.99 -11.33 6.25
C ASN A 6 18.43 -10.08 6.97
N LEU A 7 18.38 -8.96 6.25
CA LEU A 7 17.79 -7.70 6.74
C LEU A 7 16.30 -7.57 6.33
N LEU A 8 15.76 -8.58 5.65
CA LEU A 8 14.36 -8.70 5.20
C LEU A 8 13.37 -8.94 6.36
N VAL A 9 13.61 -8.36 7.55
CA VAL A 9 12.74 -8.42 8.73
C VAL A 9 12.60 -7.03 9.35
N LEU A 10 12.29 -6.05 8.51
CA LEU A 10 11.79 -4.74 8.94
C LEU A 10 10.91 -4.07 7.87
N VAL A 11 10.20 -4.85 7.06
CA VAL A 11 9.06 -4.29 6.31
C VAL A 11 7.97 -3.96 7.31
N VAL A 12 7.62 -2.68 7.33
CA VAL A 12 6.72 -2.03 8.26
C VAL A 12 5.37 -2.75 8.27
N THR A 13 5.01 -3.40 9.38
CA THR A 13 3.60 -3.73 9.62
C THR A 13 2.84 -2.43 9.84
N ALA A 14 2.38 -1.81 8.76
CA ALA A 14 1.45 -0.69 8.82
C ALA A 14 0.24 -1.14 9.63
N ALA A 15 0.00 -0.47 10.75
CA ALA A 15 -0.92 -0.96 11.77
C ALA A 15 -2.36 -0.94 11.22
N ILE A 16 -2.95 -2.13 11.03
CA ILE A 16 -4.40 -2.27 10.88
C ILE A 16 -5.02 -1.90 12.24
N LEU A 17 -5.24 -0.60 12.44
CA LEU A 17 -5.91 -0.06 13.62
C LEU A 17 -7.40 -0.40 13.51
N LEU A 18 -7.75 -1.60 14.01
CA LEU A 18 -9.13 -2.06 14.10
C LEU A 18 -9.89 -1.19 15.11
N VAL A 19 -10.62 -0.18 14.62
CA VAL A 19 -11.53 0.62 15.44
C VAL A 19 -12.75 -0.23 15.81
N LEU A 20 -12.63 -0.95 16.93
CA LEU A 20 -13.78 -1.56 17.59
C LEU A 20 -14.63 -0.47 18.25
N LEU A 21 -15.75 -0.14 17.61
CA LEU A 21 -16.75 0.78 18.14
C LEU A 21 -17.38 0.20 19.42
N THR A 22 -17.08 0.78 20.57
CA THR A 22 -17.80 0.54 21.83
C THR A 22 -18.16 1.84 22.53
N GLY A 23 -19.46 2.06 22.76
CA GLY A 23 -19.97 2.91 23.84
C GLY A 23 -20.45 4.31 23.45
N CYS A 24 -21.75 4.43 23.17
CA CYS A 24 -22.46 5.69 23.39
C CYS A 24 -22.76 5.87 24.88
N SER A 25 -22.52 7.07 25.44
CA SER A 25 -23.36 7.62 26.51
C SER A 25 -23.16 9.14 26.61
N SER A 26 -24.26 9.88 26.74
CA SER A 26 -24.28 11.33 26.97
C SER A 26 -24.24 11.66 28.46
N ASP A 27 -23.60 12.76 28.88
CA ASP A 27 -24.32 13.96 29.36
C ASP A 27 -23.44 15.08 29.99
N ASN A 28 -23.50 16.24 29.33
CA ASN A 28 -23.66 17.63 29.83
C ASN A 28 -22.79 18.27 30.97
N SER A 29 -22.00 19.29 30.56
CA SER A 29 -21.74 20.61 31.19
C SER A 29 -20.90 20.77 32.48
N THR A 30 -19.79 21.54 32.39
CA THR A 30 -19.49 22.75 33.20
C THR A 30 -18.29 23.56 32.65
N THR A 31 -18.34 24.88 32.83
CA THR A 31 -17.57 25.98 32.17
C THR A 31 -17.04 26.92 33.27
N LEU A 32 -15.83 27.49 33.35
CA LEU A 32 -14.58 27.69 32.54
C LEU A 32 -13.39 27.79 33.59
N PRO A 33 -12.14 28.32 33.38
CA PRO A 33 -11.52 28.97 32.21
C PRO A 33 -10.09 28.51 31.82
N GLY A 34 -9.61 28.96 30.65
CA GLY A 34 -8.18 29.18 30.42
C GLY A 34 -7.42 28.07 29.70
N GLU A 35 -7.86 27.69 28.50
CA GLU A 35 -7.01 26.98 27.55
C GLU A 35 -6.55 27.93 26.44
N LYS A 36 -5.30 27.78 26.00
CA LYS A 36 -4.67 28.67 25.02
C LYS A 36 -5.49 28.69 23.74
N GLU A 37 -5.55 29.85 23.09
CA GLU A 37 -6.00 29.99 21.72
C GLU A 37 -5.19 29.04 20.83
N LEU A 38 -5.80 27.89 20.50
CA LEU A 38 -5.31 26.97 19.51
C LEU A 38 -5.44 27.67 18.17
N THR A 39 -4.38 28.37 17.79
CA THR A 39 -4.16 28.80 16.41
C THR A 39 -4.45 27.59 15.51
N PRO A 40 -5.39 27.66 14.55
CA PRO A 40 -5.63 26.55 13.65
C PRO A 40 -4.33 26.27 12.89
N SER A 41 -3.75 25.09 13.09
CA SER A 41 -2.48 24.74 12.45
C SER A 41 -2.70 24.65 10.95
N SER A 42 -2.22 25.68 10.24
CA SER A 42 -2.20 25.76 8.79
C SER A 42 -1.21 24.73 8.22
N ASP A 43 -1.64 23.48 8.12
CA ASP A 43 -1.16 22.58 7.07
C ASP A 43 -2.20 21.49 6.79
N ASN A 44 -2.91 21.65 5.67
CA ASN A 44 -3.84 20.65 5.14
C ASN A 44 -3.07 19.66 4.21
N GLN A 45 -1.88 19.25 4.64
CA GLN A 45 -0.99 18.34 3.90
C GLN A 45 -1.42 16.90 4.21
N LEU A 46 -1.56 16.09 3.16
CA LEU A 46 -1.79 14.66 3.31
C LEU A 46 -0.49 13.98 3.78
N THR A 47 -0.62 13.00 4.68
CA THR A 47 0.53 12.20 5.11
C THR A 47 1.00 11.26 4.00
N ALA A 48 2.25 10.78 4.07
CA ALA A 48 2.75 9.76 3.13
C ALA A 48 1.83 8.53 3.07
N GLU A 49 1.27 8.09 4.20
CA GLU A 49 0.24 7.05 4.26
C GLU A 49 -0.97 7.40 3.37
N GLN A 50 -1.55 8.59 3.53
CA GLN A 50 -2.72 9.03 2.77
C GLN A 50 -2.43 9.18 1.26
N LEU A 51 -1.21 9.60 0.89
CA LEU A 51 -0.80 9.76 -0.50
C LEU A 51 -0.59 8.40 -1.19
N TYR A 52 0.13 7.46 -0.55
CA TYR A 52 0.64 6.24 -1.18
C TYR A 52 -0.14 4.96 -0.84
N PHE A 53 -0.88 4.89 0.27
CA PHE A 53 -1.68 3.71 0.64
C PHE A 53 -3.13 3.79 0.14
N ARG A 54 -3.68 2.64 -0.27
CA ARG A 54 -5.09 2.46 -0.67
C ARG A 54 -5.62 1.17 -0.03
N THR A 55 -6.91 1.15 0.32
CA THR A 55 -7.61 -0.03 0.83
C THR A 55 -8.99 -0.13 0.20
N ASP A 56 -9.47 -1.35 -0.02
CA ASP A 56 -10.84 -1.63 -0.49
C ASP A 56 -11.88 -1.56 0.65
N ASN A 57 -11.42 -1.55 1.91
CA ASN A 57 -12.23 -1.62 3.14
C ASN A 57 -13.03 -2.93 3.31
N GLY A 58 -12.71 -3.96 2.53
CA GLY A 58 -13.34 -5.28 2.64
C GLY A 58 -14.39 -5.58 1.57
N GLU A 59 -14.08 -6.54 0.69
CA GLU A 59 -15.03 -7.15 -0.25
C GLU A 59 -14.94 -8.68 -0.19
N GLY A 60 -16.05 -9.40 -0.38
CA GLY A 60 -16.05 -10.87 -0.42
C GLY A 60 -15.46 -11.58 0.81
N GLY A 61 -15.49 -10.93 1.98
CA GLY A 61 -14.89 -11.45 3.23
C GLY A 61 -13.37 -11.30 3.34
N VAL A 62 -12.74 -10.50 2.46
CA VAL A 62 -11.31 -10.17 2.49
C VAL A 62 -11.16 -8.66 2.40
N GLN A 63 -10.32 -8.05 3.23
CA GLN A 63 -9.86 -6.67 3.02
C GLN A 63 -8.45 -6.71 2.41
N VAL A 64 -8.18 -5.79 1.49
CA VAL A 64 -6.88 -5.63 0.84
C VAL A 64 -6.36 -4.22 1.08
N GLY A 65 -5.13 -4.13 1.56
CA GLY A 65 -4.33 -2.91 1.59
C GLY A 65 -3.24 -2.95 0.51
N VAL A 66 -2.99 -1.82 -0.12
CA VAL A 66 -1.92 -1.66 -1.12
C VAL A 66 -1.15 -0.39 -0.85
N LEU A 67 0.14 -0.51 -0.56
CA LEU A 67 1.08 0.60 -0.48
C LEU A 67 1.88 0.69 -1.79
N TRP A 68 1.85 1.83 -2.46
CA TRP A 68 2.81 2.11 -3.52
C TRP A 68 4.16 2.52 -2.92
N ALA A 69 5.13 1.61 -2.97
CA ALA A 69 6.48 1.77 -2.43
C ALA A 69 7.35 2.65 -3.35
N ALA A 70 6.95 3.90 -3.55
CA ALA A 70 7.66 4.86 -4.39
C ALA A 70 8.91 5.43 -3.69
N PRO A 71 9.93 5.90 -4.44
CA PRO A 71 11.11 6.55 -3.85
C PRO A 71 10.77 7.70 -2.91
N GLU A 72 9.75 8.49 -3.25
CA GLU A 72 9.32 9.64 -2.45
C GLU A 72 8.58 9.24 -1.16
N TYR A 73 7.86 8.11 -1.15
CA TYR A 73 7.31 7.56 0.10
C TYR A 73 8.43 7.24 1.09
N PHE A 74 9.52 6.62 0.62
CA PHE A 74 10.66 6.28 1.48
C PHE A 74 11.44 7.50 1.96
N ARG A 75 11.55 8.58 1.17
CA ARG A 75 12.10 9.86 1.65
C ARG A 75 11.24 10.47 2.75
N LEU A 76 9.92 10.58 2.52
CA LEU A 76 8.97 11.12 3.50
C LEU A 76 8.91 10.31 4.80
N THR A 77 9.22 9.01 4.75
CA THR A 77 9.24 8.10 5.91
C THR A 77 10.65 7.80 6.45
N ASN A 78 11.69 8.48 5.96
CA ASN A 78 13.09 8.33 6.39
C ASN A 78 13.66 6.90 6.27
N GLN A 79 13.39 6.22 5.16
CA GLN A 79 13.78 4.84 4.84
C GLN A 79 14.45 4.76 3.45
N GLU A 80 15.28 5.74 3.11
CA GLU A 80 15.88 5.90 1.77
C GLU A 80 16.75 4.70 1.33
N GLU A 81 17.25 3.90 2.27
CA GLU A 81 17.98 2.65 2.01
C GLU A 81 17.14 1.65 1.18
N LEU A 82 15.82 1.63 1.37
CA LEU A 82 14.91 0.74 0.64
C LEU A 82 14.77 1.12 -0.84
N ILE A 83 15.12 2.35 -1.23
CA ILE A 83 15.11 2.78 -2.64
C ILE A 83 16.13 1.98 -3.45
N THR A 84 17.28 1.66 -2.86
CA THR A 84 18.33 0.85 -3.49
C THR A 84 18.09 -0.65 -3.28
N GLU A 85 17.56 -1.07 -2.12
CA GLU A 85 17.29 -2.49 -1.84
C GLU A 85 16.17 -3.05 -2.73
N LEU A 86 15.13 -2.26 -3.00
CA LEU A 86 14.00 -2.63 -3.86
C LEU A 86 14.21 -2.28 -5.34
N ASP A 87 15.36 -1.68 -5.68
CA ASP A 87 15.74 -1.31 -7.05
C ASP A 87 14.68 -0.43 -7.76
N LEU A 88 14.27 0.64 -7.09
CA LEU A 88 13.13 1.47 -7.53
C LEU A 88 13.42 2.37 -8.74
N GLU A 89 14.63 2.32 -9.30
CA GLU A 89 14.93 2.96 -10.60
C GLU A 89 14.39 2.11 -11.77
N ASP A 90 14.50 0.78 -11.65
CA ASP A 90 14.07 -0.18 -12.67
C ASP A 90 12.72 -0.83 -12.33
N ASN A 91 12.20 -0.68 -11.10
CA ASN A 91 10.99 -1.34 -10.62
C ASN A 91 9.94 -0.39 -10.04
N LEU A 92 8.68 -0.54 -10.46
CA LEU A 92 7.51 -0.05 -9.73
C LEU A 92 7.06 -1.14 -8.75
N VAL A 93 7.05 -0.83 -7.46
CA VAL A 93 6.84 -1.81 -6.39
C VAL A 93 5.61 -1.48 -5.57
N PHE A 94 4.78 -2.48 -5.31
CA PHE A 94 3.57 -2.37 -4.50
C PHE A 94 3.60 -3.42 -3.40
N GLU A 95 3.52 -3.01 -2.14
CA GLU A 95 3.20 -3.95 -1.06
C GLU A 95 1.70 -4.25 -1.13
N ILE A 96 1.34 -5.53 -1.19
CA ILE A 96 -0.04 -5.98 -1.11
C ILE A 96 -0.16 -6.77 0.20
N SER A 97 -1.02 -6.30 1.10
CA SER A 97 -1.43 -7.00 2.31
C SER A 97 -2.91 -7.37 2.23
N MET A 98 -3.25 -8.59 2.66
CA MET A 98 -4.63 -9.07 2.68
C MET A 98 -5.00 -9.53 4.09
N THR A 99 -6.26 -9.40 4.47
CA THR A 99 -6.77 -9.93 5.74
C THR A 99 -8.14 -10.57 5.57
N THR A 100 -8.36 -11.73 6.20
CA THR A 100 -9.67 -12.39 6.24
C THR A 100 -9.95 -13.02 7.60
N HIS A 101 -11.24 -13.15 7.93
CA HIS A 101 -11.72 -13.89 9.09
C HIS A 101 -12.03 -15.36 8.79
N SER A 102 -11.97 -15.82 7.53
CA SER A 102 -12.30 -17.22 7.20
C SER A 102 -11.69 -17.74 5.90
N GLY A 103 -11.41 -19.04 5.87
CA GLY A 103 -10.78 -19.70 4.73
C GLY A 103 -9.27 -19.50 4.69
N ASP A 104 -8.67 -19.72 3.52
CA ASP A 104 -7.23 -19.62 3.29
C ASP A 104 -6.93 -18.70 2.10
N LEU A 105 -5.93 -17.85 2.25
CA LEU A 105 -5.40 -16.92 1.24
C LEU A 105 -3.94 -17.23 0.83
N SER A 106 -3.24 -18.13 1.53
CA SER A 106 -1.82 -18.44 1.29
C SER A 106 -1.52 -19.03 -0.11
N ASN A 107 -2.56 -19.54 -0.78
CA ASN A 107 -2.49 -20.13 -2.11
C ASN A 107 -3.08 -19.22 -3.21
N PHE A 108 -3.36 -17.94 -2.93
CA PHE A 108 -3.86 -17.01 -3.95
C PHE A 108 -2.72 -16.59 -4.90
N PRO A 109 -2.84 -16.81 -6.23
CA PRO A 109 -1.74 -16.59 -7.17
C PRO A 109 -1.61 -15.11 -7.56
N VAL A 110 -1.08 -14.28 -6.65
CA VAL A 110 -0.95 -12.82 -6.80
C VAL A 110 -0.31 -12.43 -8.14
N LEU A 111 0.77 -13.11 -8.54
CA LEU A 111 1.49 -12.80 -9.79
C LEU A 111 0.62 -12.99 -11.04
N GLU A 112 -0.28 -13.97 -11.05
CA GLU A 112 -1.17 -14.27 -12.19
C GLU A 112 -2.45 -13.43 -12.15
N LYS A 113 -2.89 -13.03 -10.96
CA LYS A 113 -4.15 -12.33 -10.71
C LYS A 113 -4.01 -10.82 -10.56
N THR A 114 -2.80 -10.27 -10.63
CA THR A 114 -2.60 -8.81 -10.57
C THR A 114 -2.16 -8.24 -11.91
N GLN A 115 -2.69 -7.06 -12.24
CA GLN A 115 -2.32 -6.28 -13.41
C GLN A 115 -2.20 -4.82 -13.03
N LEU A 116 -1.11 -4.17 -13.42
CA LEU A 116 -0.96 -2.73 -13.35
C LEU A 116 -1.41 -2.13 -14.68
N THR A 117 -2.06 -0.99 -14.65
CA THR A 117 -2.38 -0.19 -15.84
C THR A 117 -1.88 1.23 -15.60
N VAL A 118 -1.06 1.75 -16.52
CA VAL A 118 -0.57 3.14 -16.49
C VAL A 118 -1.04 3.84 -17.75
N ASP A 119 -1.81 4.92 -17.62
CA ASP A 119 -2.35 5.69 -18.75
C ASP A 119 -3.10 4.83 -19.80
N GLY A 120 -3.75 3.75 -19.34
CA GLY A 120 -4.46 2.78 -20.19
C GLY A 120 -3.58 1.65 -20.75
N VAL A 121 -2.25 1.71 -20.59
CA VAL A 121 -1.31 0.66 -21.00
C VAL A 121 -1.16 -0.36 -19.88
N ALA A 122 -1.43 -1.63 -20.19
CA ALA A 122 -1.38 -2.72 -19.22
C ALA A 122 0.03 -3.32 -19.09
N LEU A 123 0.48 -3.51 -17.85
CA LEU A 123 1.76 -4.09 -17.47
C LEU A 123 1.54 -5.35 -16.64
N LYS A 124 2.38 -6.36 -16.88
CA LYS A 124 2.40 -7.60 -16.08
C LYS A 124 3.43 -7.47 -14.96
N PRO A 125 3.18 -8.06 -13.78
CA PRO A 125 4.19 -8.12 -12.74
C PRO A 125 5.29 -9.10 -13.14
N ILE A 126 6.51 -8.84 -12.68
CA ILE A 126 7.72 -9.63 -12.96
C ILE A 126 8.19 -10.48 -11.79
N LYS A 127 7.88 -10.07 -10.55
CA LYS A 127 8.25 -10.78 -9.32
C LYS A 127 7.18 -10.55 -8.25
N TRP A 128 6.88 -11.61 -7.49
CA TRP A 128 6.15 -11.55 -6.23
C TRP A 128 7.08 -12.06 -5.13
N GLU A 129 7.36 -11.22 -4.13
CA GLU A 129 8.25 -11.53 -3.02
C GLU A 129 7.43 -11.62 -1.73
N VAL A 130 7.35 -12.83 -1.16
CA VAL A 130 6.49 -13.12 -0.01
C VAL A 130 7.13 -12.58 1.27
N LEU A 131 6.43 -11.68 1.96
CA LEU A 131 6.78 -11.20 3.29
C LEU A 131 6.07 -12.02 4.39
N SER A 132 4.82 -12.41 4.14
CA SER A 132 4.01 -13.28 4.99
C SER A 132 3.21 -14.25 4.11
N ASN A 133 3.31 -15.55 4.38
CA ASN A 133 2.44 -16.57 3.78
C ASN A 133 1.36 -17.08 4.74
N SER A 134 0.89 -16.22 5.66
CA SER A 134 -0.20 -16.56 6.57
C SER A 134 -1.48 -16.85 5.78
N SER A 135 -2.25 -17.86 6.19
CA SER A 135 -3.54 -18.18 5.59
C SER A 135 -4.60 -17.08 5.78
N HIS A 136 -4.45 -16.27 6.85
CA HIS A 136 -5.38 -15.19 7.19
C HIS A 136 -4.84 -13.80 6.88
N HIS A 137 -3.51 -13.63 6.92
CA HIS A 137 -2.83 -12.33 6.76
C HIS A 137 -1.61 -12.41 5.81
N PRO A 138 -1.76 -12.88 4.55
CA PRO A 138 -0.64 -12.91 3.63
C PRO A 138 -0.28 -11.49 3.17
N ALA A 139 1.02 -11.27 2.97
CA ALA A 139 1.56 -10.00 2.51
C ALA A 139 2.82 -10.22 1.66
N GLY A 140 3.11 -9.28 0.77
CA GLY A 140 4.30 -9.37 -0.08
C GLY A 140 4.46 -8.16 -1.00
N MET A 141 5.62 -8.11 -1.67
CA MET A 141 5.99 -7.06 -2.61
C MET A 141 5.80 -7.55 -4.04
N LEU A 142 5.00 -6.82 -4.82
CA LEU A 142 4.75 -7.08 -6.23
C LEU A 142 5.50 -6.05 -7.09
N PHE A 143 6.33 -6.55 -8.00
CA PHE A 143 7.23 -5.74 -8.83
C PHE A 143 6.72 -5.70 -10.27
N PHE A 144 6.76 -4.52 -10.89
CA PHE A 144 6.52 -4.27 -12.31
C PHE A 144 7.71 -3.49 -12.89
N PRO A 145 7.99 -3.56 -14.20
CA PRO A 145 9.04 -2.73 -14.80
C PRO A 145 8.69 -1.24 -14.70
N ALA A 146 9.65 -0.41 -14.30
CA ALA A 146 9.53 1.06 -14.32
C ALA A 146 9.89 1.69 -15.67
N LYS A 147 10.47 0.90 -16.59
CA LYS A 147 10.88 1.32 -17.93
C LYS A 147 10.22 0.42 -18.98
N ASP A 148 9.92 0.96 -20.16
CA ASP A 148 9.40 0.19 -21.30
C ASP A 148 10.52 -0.57 -22.06
N GLU A 149 10.17 -1.27 -23.14
CA GLU A 149 11.13 -2.06 -23.94
C GLU A 149 12.22 -1.20 -24.61
N ASP A 150 11.95 0.09 -24.83
CA ASP A 150 12.88 1.10 -25.35
C ASP A 150 13.70 1.79 -24.24
N GLY A 151 13.43 1.46 -22.97
CA GLY A 151 14.10 2.01 -21.78
C GLY A 151 13.54 3.33 -21.26
N ASN A 152 12.41 3.82 -21.81
CA ASN A 152 11.77 5.05 -21.33
C ASN A 152 10.99 4.81 -20.03
N PRO A 153 10.93 5.78 -19.09
CA PRO A 153 10.09 5.66 -17.91
C PRO A 153 8.61 5.44 -18.26
N VAL A 154 8.01 4.43 -17.63
CA VAL A 154 6.58 4.11 -17.71
C VAL A 154 5.73 5.25 -17.14
N LEU A 155 6.16 5.83 -16.02
CA LEU A 155 5.44 6.91 -15.34
C LEU A 155 5.85 8.29 -15.88
N LYS A 156 4.84 9.14 -16.11
CA LYS A 156 4.98 10.55 -16.49
C LYS A 156 4.44 11.43 -15.36
N ALA A 157 4.76 12.72 -15.40
CA ALA A 157 4.39 13.69 -14.36
C ALA A 157 2.86 13.81 -14.09
N ASN A 158 2.03 13.36 -15.02
CA ASN A 158 0.57 13.39 -14.96
C ASN A 158 -0.09 12.01 -15.13
N SER A 159 0.64 10.91 -14.93
CA SER A 159 0.11 9.56 -15.16
C SER A 159 -0.99 9.17 -14.17
N VAL A 160 -1.92 8.34 -14.65
CA VAL A 160 -2.90 7.62 -13.84
C VAL A 160 -2.45 6.16 -13.71
N ILE A 161 -2.37 5.68 -12.48
CA ILE A 161 -1.85 4.36 -12.11
C ILE A 161 -3.00 3.57 -11.48
N GLU A 162 -3.32 2.40 -12.05
CA GLU A 162 -4.37 1.50 -11.55
C GLU A 162 -3.80 0.10 -11.30
N LEU A 163 -3.70 -0.32 -10.04
CA LEU A 163 -3.43 -1.72 -9.70
C LEU A 163 -4.76 -2.47 -9.59
N ASN A 164 -4.88 -3.59 -10.30
CA ASN A 164 -6.10 -4.39 -10.38
C ASN A 164 -5.84 -5.83 -9.92
N LEU A 165 -6.54 -6.29 -8.89
CA LEU A 165 -6.43 -7.62 -8.31
C LEU A 165 -7.69 -8.45 -8.64
N LYS A 166 -7.54 -9.58 -9.31
CA LYS A 166 -8.64 -10.32 -9.97
C LYS A 166 -9.04 -11.60 -9.26
N ASP A 167 -10.33 -11.94 -9.35
CA ASP A 167 -10.95 -13.16 -8.83
C ASP A 167 -10.72 -13.45 -7.32
N LEU A 168 -10.37 -12.44 -6.51
CA LEU A 168 -10.06 -12.63 -5.10
C LEU A 168 -11.33 -12.94 -4.30
N LYS A 169 -11.49 -14.23 -3.96
CA LYS A 169 -12.69 -14.83 -3.34
C LYS A 169 -13.97 -14.58 -4.14
N GLY A 170 -13.87 -14.63 -5.47
CA GLY A 170 -15.02 -14.47 -6.37
C GLY A 170 -15.44 -13.01 -6.62
N ILE A 171 -14.71 -12.05 -6.09
CA ILE A 171 -14.79 -10.64 -6.52
C ILE A 171 -14.00 -10.50 -7.83
N PRO A 172 -14.62 -10.10 -8.97
CA PRO A 172 -13.96 -10.12 -10.27
C PRO A 172 -12.71 -9.23 -10.37
N ASP A 173 -12.81 -7.99 -9.89
CA ASP A 173 -11.75 -6.99 -9.94
C ASP A 173 -11.80 -6.12 -8.67
N ARG A 174 -10.64 -5.90 -8.04
CA ARG A 174 -10.43 -4.88 -6.99
C ARG A 174 -9.41 -3.87 -7.48
N LYS A 175 -9.75 -2.58 -7.44
CA LYS A 175 -8.97 -1.53 -8.10
C LYS A 175 -8.43 -0.51 -7.10
N PHE A 176 -7.13 -0.24 -7.16
CA PHE A 176 -6.42 0.75 -6.36
C PHE A 176 -5.84 1.81 -7.31
N VAL A 177 -6.13 3.09 -7.08
CA VAL A 177 -5.83 4.17 -8.03
C VAL A 177 -5.00 5.28 -7.41
N TRP A 178 -3.99 5.71 -8.15
CA TRP A 178 -3.20 6.92 -7.92
C TRP A 178 -3.24 7.79 -9.17
N LYS A 179 -3.19 9.11 -8.98
CA LYS A 179 -3.12 10.11 -10.05
C LYS A 179 -1.96 11.04 -9.73
N LEU A 180 -1.12 11.35 -10.70
CA LEU A 180 0.04 12.23 -10.49
C LEU A 180 -0.27 13.68 -10.89
N PRO A 181 0.26 14.69 -10.17
CA PRO A 181 0.92 14.56 -8.86
C PRO A 181 -0.05 14.12 -7.76
N LEU A 182 0.49 13.50 -6.70
CA LEU A 182 -0.27 13.02 -5.53
C LEU A 182 -0.73 14.16 -4.62
#